data_AF-A0AAW4XP45-F1
#
_entry.id   AF-A0AAW4XP45-F1
#
_cell.length_a   1.000
_cell.length_b   1.000
_cell.length_c   1.000
_cell.angle_alpha   90.00
_cell.angle_beta   90.00
_cell.angle_gamma   90.00
#
_symmetry.space_group_name_H-M   'P 1'
#
loop_
_entity.id
_entity.type
_entity.pdbx_description
1 polymer ?
#
loop_
_entity_poly.entity_id
_entity_poly.type
_entity_poly.pdbx_seq_one_letter_code
_entity_poly.pdbx_strand_id
1 'polypeptide(L)'
;MTDDVVLLRRRNDRGVFGPERELVFFDKPILPERLARIRTAQLWAPHDDRIERLPKALGEMENLTSLTVSGGSTEPSLVGEIRAGDLPESLEELRLLDEHGGVLTWPEVVLPRLTTLFVSDVFRFDGSAFPRLRSASLKPDRTQTNLREALRLPLEELNVLNVSLDERIFEIVSARPLRQLGLLSGTKLASLDGIQALPALESLRLKNLRALADISALRELPELTRLDIQYCRRIHGIDVLAELTSLERLTLVGCGDPGLAGVREVIDRIPRTTIGATS
;
A
#
# COMPACT_ATOMS: atom_id res chain seq x y z
N MET A 1 14.74 -4.70 18.55
CA MET A 1 15.11 -5.71 17.52
C MET A 1 13.87 -5.93 16.70
N THR A 2 13.92 -5.65 15.40
CA THR A 2 12.82 -6.00 14.50
C THR A 2 12.76 -7.52 14.40
N ASP A 3 11.66 -8.14 14.82
CA ASP A 3 11.40 -9.60 14.76
C ASP A 3 11.26 -10.15 13.33
N ASP A 4 11.63 -9.34 12.34
CA ASP A 4 11.60 -9.65 10.93
C ASP A 4 12.76 -10.58 10.53
N VAL A 5 12.41 -11.83 10.29
CA VAL A 5 13.31 -12.84 9.73
C VAL A 5 13.41 -12.66 8.22
N VAL A 6 14.61 -12.78 7.66
CA VAL A 6 14.80 -12.85 6.21
C VAL A 6 14.98 -14.30 5.77
N LEU A 7 14.11 -14.74 4.86
CA LEU A 7 14.19 -16.03 4.19
C LEU A 7 14.95 -15.89 2.87
N LEU A 8 16.02 -16.66 2.72
CA LEU A 8 16.85 -16.68 1.52
C LEU A 8 17.52 -18.06 1.33
N ARG A 9 18.04 -18.33 0.14
CA ARG A 9 18.92 -19.50 -0.08
C ARG A 9 20.28 -19.24 0.58
N ARG A 10 20.91 -20.28 1.16
CA ARG A 10 22.22 -20.18 1.82
C ARG A 10 23.30 -19.61 0.91
N ARG A 11 23.25 -19.93 -0.39
CA ARG A 11 24.19 -19.41 -1.40
C ARG A 11 24.10 -17.90 -1.63
N ASN A 12 23.00 -17.27 -1.20
CA ASN A 12 22.76 -15.83 -1.35
C ASN A 12 23.09 -15.05 -0.08
N ASP A 13 23.60 -15.69 0.96
CA ASP A 13 24.17 -15.02 2.13
C ASP A 13 25.50 -14.36 1.77
N ARG A 14 25.40 -13.16 1.20
CA ARG A 14 26.53 -12.32 0.78
C ARG A 14 26.77 -11.16 1.75
N GLY A 15 26.28 -11.26 3.00
CA GLY A 15 26.36 -10.16 3.98
C GLY A 15 25.54 -8.92 3.60
N VAL A 16 24.54 -9.06 2.72
CA VAL A 16 23.65 -7.96 2.27
C VAL A 16 22.80 -7.45 3.43
N PHE A 17 22.43 -8.36 4.33
CA PHE A 17 21.69 -8.04 5.54
C PHE A 17 22.67 -7.83 6.68
N GLY A 18 22.52 -6.71 7.39
CA GLY A 18 23.32 -6.40 8.56
C GLY A 18 23.13 -7.45 9.68
N PRO A 19 24.03 -7.48 10.68
CA PRO A 19 24.06 -8.52 11.72
C PRO A 19 22.82 -8.55 12.62
N GLU A 20 21.99 -7.51 12.57
CA GLU A 20 20.77 -7.39 13.37
C GLU A 20 19.58 -8.16 12.78
N ARG A 21 19.65 -8.55 11.50
CA ARG A 21 18.60 -9.31 10.83
C ARG A 21 18.81 -10.80 11.08
N GLU A 22 17.79 -11.48 11.57
CA GLU A 22 17.81 -12.94 11.65
C GLU A 22 17.63 -13.54 10.25
N LEU A 23 18.51 -14.49 9.88
CA LEU A 23 18.45 -15.19 8.59
C LEU A 23 17.94 -16.63 8.74
N VAL A 24 17.00 -17.02 7.89
CA VAL A 24 16.52 -18.40 7.74
C VAL A 24 16.84 -18.90 6.34
N PHE A 25 17.61 -19.99 6.28
CA PHE A 25 17.98 -20.63 5.02
C PHE A 25 17.00 -21.75 4.67
N PHE A 26 16.10 -21.49 3.72
CA PHE A 26 15.04 -22.43 3.37
C PHE A 26 15.50 -23.62 2.51
N ASP A 27 16.76 -23.60 2.05
CA ASP A 27 17.45 -24.71 1.39
C ASP A 27 18.28 -25.57 2.39
N LYS A 28 18.06 -25.38 3.69
CA LYS A 28 18.65 -26.16 4.79
C LYS A 28 17.56 -26.69 5.72
N PRO A 29 17.83 -27.75 6.50
CA PRO A 29 16.92 -28.18 7.56
C PRO A 29 16.68 -27.05 8.56
N ILE A 30 15.42 -26.77 8.87
CA ILE A 30 15.01 -25.77 9.86
C ILE A 30 14.23 -26.51 10.93
N LEU A 31 14.56 -26.24 12.19
CA LEU A 31 13.89 -26.84 13.33
C LEU A 31 12.42 -26.34 13.43
N PRO A 32 11.42 -27.21 13.63
CA PRO A 32 10.02 -26.80 13.72
C PRO A 32 9.75 -25.75 14.81
N GLU A 33 10.40 -25.87 15.96
CA GLU A 33 10.30 -24.91 17.07
C GLU A 33 10.87 -23.53 16.73
N ARG A 34 11.72 -23.44 15.70
CA ARG A 34 12.18 -22.16 15.16
C ARG A 34 11.11 -21.56 14.26
N LEU A 35 10.56 -22.33 13.32
CA LEU A 35 9.48 -21.88 12.43
C LEU A 35 8.26 -21.38 13.22
N ALA A 36 7.89 -22.09 14.29
CA ALA A 36 6.76 -21.74 15.15
C ALA A 36 6.92 -20.39 15.88
N ARG A 37 8.14 -19.88 16.04
CA ARG A 37 8.42 -18.59 16.70
C ARG A 37 8.37 -17.39 15.74
N ILE A 38 8.46 -17.62 14.43
CA ILE A 38 8.47 -16.54 13.43
C ILE A 38 7.08 -15.92 13.34
N ARG A 39 7.02 -14.59 13.38
CA ARG A 39 5.78 -13.80 13.25
C ARG A 39 5.80 -12.92 12.01
N THR A 40 6.97 -12.38 11.67
CA THR A 40 7.16 -11.56 10.49
C THR A 40 8.32 -12.09 9.66
N ALA A 41 8.14 -12.11 8.34
CA ALA A 41 9.10 -12.67 7.41
C ALA A 41 9.24 -11.83 6.14
N GLN A 42 10.48 -11.71 5.66
CA GLN A 42 10.80 -11.18 4.35
C GLN A 42 11.38 -12.31 3.49
N LEU A 43 10.67 -12.72 2.44
CA LEU A 43 11.21 -13.59 1.41
C LEU A 43 12.04 -12.76 0.43
N TRP A 44 13.32 -13.13 0.28
CA TRP A 44 14.28 -12.40 -0.53
C TRP A 44 15.14 -13.29 -1.41
N ALA A 45 15.42 -12.79 -2.60
CA ALA A 45 16.44 -13.32 -3.50
C ALA A 45 17.07 -12.19 -4.32
N PRO A 46 18.30 -12.38 -4.83
CA PRO A 46 18.92 -11.47 -5.80
C PRO A 46 18.47 -11.78 -7.24
N HIS A 47 18.56 -10.80 -8.14
CA HIS A 47 18.00 -10.88 -9.50
C HIS A 47 18.55 -12.05 -10.35
N ASP A 48 19.78 -12.49 -10.05
CA ASP A 48 20.47 -13.59 -10.71
C ASP A 48 20.07 -14.98 -10.16
N ASP A 49 19.25 -15.05 -9.10
CA ASP A 49 18.87 -16.30 -8.45
C ASP A 49 17.40 -16.31 -7.99
N ARG A 50 16.49 -16.24 -8.97
CA ARG A 50 15.06 -16.09 -8.71
C ARG A 50 14.42 -17.25 -7.95
N ILE A 51 13.37 -16.92 -7.20
CA ILE A 51 12.48 -17.82 -6.51
C ILE A 51 11.33 -18.14 -7.45
N GLU A 52 11.34 -19.37 -7.96
CA GLU A 52 10.30 -19.90 -8.86
C GLU A 52 9.06 -20.35 -8.09
N ARG A 53 9.25 -20.81 -6.84
CA ARG A 53 8.18 -21.31 -5.96
C ARG A 53 8.39 -20.90 -4.53
N LEU A 54 7.28 -20.71 -3.81
CA LEU A 54 7.32 -20.44 -2.38
C LEU A 54 8.06 -21.57 -1.64
N PRO A 55 9.00 -21.25 -0.74
CA PRO A 55 9.64 -22.26 0.08
C PRO A 55 8.63 -22.95 1.00
N LYS A 56 8.69 -24.29 1.06
CA LYS A 56 7.81 -25.10 1.91
C LYS A 56 7.79 -24.64 3.38
N ALA A 57 8.93 -24.14 3.87
CA ALA A 57 9.06 -23.59 5.22
C ALA A 57 8.02 -22.50 5.54
N LEU A 58 7.54 -21.72 4.56
CA LEU A 58 6.51 -20.70 4.80
C LEU A 58 5.19 -21.30 5.27
N GLY A 59 4.74 -22.38 4.61
CA GLY A 59 3.52 -23.10 5.00
C GLY A 59 3.60 -23.73 6.39
N GLU A 60 4.82 -24.03 6.86
CA GLU A 60 5.10 -24.61 8.18
C GLU A 60 5.18 -23.55 9.30
N MET A 61 5.18 -22.25 8.96
CA MET A 61 5.19 -21.16 9.95
C MET A 61 3.78 -20.84 10.44
N GLU A 62 3.21 -21.70 11.27
CA GLU A 62 1.81 -21.63 11.75
C GLU A 62 1.39 -20.33 12.46
N ASN A 63 2.36 -19.51 12.85
CA ASN A 63 2.12 -18.24 13.54
C ASN A 63 2.57 -17.01 12.74
N LEU A 64 2.94 -17.17 11.47
CA LEU A 64 3.35 -16.06 10.62
C LEU A 64 2.14 -15.15 10.38
N THR A 65 2.26 -13.87 10.77
CA THR A 65 1.21 -12.86 10.60
C THR A 65 1.53 -11.88 9.48
N SER A 66 2.80 -11.63 9.18
CA SER A 66 3.20 -10.73 8.08
C SER A 66 4.26 -11.35 7.18
N LEU A 67 3.99 -11.33 5.87
CA LEU A 67 4.92 -11.78 4.84
C LEU A 67 5.16 -10.68 3.83
N THR A 68 6.42 -10.31 3.65
CA THR A 68 6.88 -9.45 2.56
C THR A 68 7.67 -10.26 1.55
N VAL A 69 7.26 -10.24 0.30
CA VAL A 69 8.00 -10.78 -0.84
C VAL A 69 8.64 -9.61 -1.57
N SER A 70 9.97 -9.56 -1.56
CA SER A 70 10.73 -8.42 -2.10
C SER A 70 12.13 -8.82 -2.55
N GLY A 71 12.72 -8.06 -3.47
CA GLY A 71 14.09 -8.27 -3.96
C GLY A 71 14.21 -8.40 -5.47
N GLY A 72 13.13 -8.17 -6.22
CA GLY A 72 13.09 -8.17 -7.69
C GLY A 72 13.29 -9.55 -8.32
N SER A 73 13.00 -10.60 -7.54
CA SER A 73 13.58 -11.93 -7.76
C SER A 73 12.61 -13.07 -7.50
N THR A 74 11.31 -12.81 -7.42
CA THR A 74 10.33 -13.87 -7.70
C THR A 74 10.15 -14.03 -9.20
N GLU A 75 9.84 -15.24 -9.66
CA GLU A 75 9.31 -15.38 -11.02
C GLU A 75 7.89 -14.78 -11.08
N PRO A 76 7.49 -14.09 -12.15
CA PRO A 76 6.14 -13.54 -12.27
C PRO A 76 5.03 -14.60 -12.13
N SER A 77 5.31 -15.86 -12.48
CA SER A 77 4.36 -16.97 -12.33
C SER A 77 4.17 -17.44 -10.89
N LEU A 78 5.10 -17.13 -9.98
CA LEU A 78 5.11 -17.64 -8.60
C LEU A 78 3.78 -17.43 -7.89
N VAL A 79 3.19 -16.23 -8.03
CA VAL A 79 1.93 -15.89 -7.37
C VAL A 79 0.79 -16.78 -7.86
N GLY A 80 0.70 -17.02 -9.17
CA GLY A 80 -0.34 -17.88 -9.75
C GLY A 80 -0.14 -19.38 -9.49
N GLU A 81 1.05 -19.78 -9.04
CA GLU A 81 1.37 -21.16 -8.69
C GLU A 81 1.15 -21.50 -7.21
N ILE A 82 0.77 -20.53 -6.37
CA ILE A 82 0.51 -20.73 -4.94
C ILE A 82 -0.63 -21.74 -4.76
N ARG A 83 -0.44 -22.68 -3.83
CA ARG A 83 -1.41 -23.73 -3.48
C ARG A 83 -1.84 -23.63 -2.03
N ALA A 84 -2.94 -24.30 -1.70
CA ALA A 84 -3.36 -24.47 -0.32
C ALA A 84 -2.21 -25.10 0.50
N GLY A 85 -1.87 -24.47 1.63
CA GLY A 85 -0.78 -24.88 2.50
C GLY A 85 0.59 -24.30 2.16
N ASP A 86 0.78 -23.59 1.04
CA ASP A 86 2.05 -22.89 0.76
C ASP A 86 2.24 -21.65 1.64
N LEU A 87 1.12 -21.07 2.08
CA LEU A 87 1.04 -19.95 3.02
C LEU A 87 0.19 -20.35 4.22
N PRO A 88 0.54 -19.94 5.45
CA PRO A 88 -0.18 -20.31 6.64
C PRO A 88 -1.48 -19.50 6.79
N GLU A 89 -2.52 -20.13 7.34
CA GLU A 89 -3.83 -19.48 7.58
C GLU A 89 -3.77 -18.33 8.61
N SER A 90 -2.68 -18.25 9.39
CA SER A 90 -2.41 -17.18 10.35
C SER A 90 -2.08 -15.84 9.71
N LEU A 91 -1.82 -15.80 8.39
CA LEU A 91 -1.33 -14.61 7.71
C LEU A 91 -2.39 -13.49 7.70
N GLU A 92 -2.01 -12.33 8.23
CA GLU A 92 -2.84 -11.13 8.36
C GLU A 92 -2.41 -10.03 7.36
N GLU A 93 -1.13 -10.03 6.98
CA GLU A 93 -0.54 -9.08 6.06
C GLU A 93 0.32 -9.76 4.99
N LEU A 94 0.07 -9.38 3.73
CA LEU A 94 0.85 -9.82 2.58
C LEU A 94 1.28 -8.62 1.76
N ARG A 95 2.59 -8.49 1.55
CA ARG A 95 3.19 -7.44 0.71
C ARG A 95 3.97 -8.08 -0.44
N LEU A 96 3.54 -7.85 -1.66
CA LEU A 96 4.20 -8.26 -2.89
C LEU A 96 4.85 -7.02 -3.52
N LEU A 97 6.13 -6.81 -3.22
CA LEU A 97 6.85 -5.58 -3.58
C LEU A 97 7.59 -5.68 -4.93
N ASP A 98 7.83 -6.88 -5.43
CA ASP A 98 8.52 -7.10 -6.69
C ASP A 98 7.73 -6.50 -7.87
N GLU A 99 8.40 -5.66 -8.66
CA GLU A 99 7.85 -5.06 -9.87
C GLU A 99 8.38 -5.81 -11.09
N HIS A 100 7.52 -6.65 -11.68
CA HIS A 100 7.78 -7.35 -12.93
C HIS A 100 7.26 -6.58 -14.15
N GLY A 101 6.45 -5.54 -13.92
CA GLY A 101 5.76 -4.79 -14.97
C GLY A 101 4.61 -5.60 -15.59
N GLY A 102 4.17 -6.66 -14.92
CA GLY A 102 3.21 -7.63 -15.41
C GLY A 102 1.86 -7.59 -14.69
N VAL A 103 1.05 -8.62 -14.96
CA VAL A 103 -0.18 -8.90 -14.23
C VAL A 103 0.06 -10.13 -13.37
N LEU A 104 -0.08 -9.95 -12.06
CA LEU A 104 -0.11 -11.03 -11.09
C LEU A 104 -1.55 -11.51 -10.94
N THR A 105 -1.77 -12.82 -10.98
CA THR A 105 -3.10 -13.42 -10.77
C THR A 105 -3.03 -14.31 -9.56
N TRP A 106 -3.85 -14.01 -8.55
CA TRP A 106 -4.00 -14.84 -7.37
C TRP A 106 -4.77 -16.12 -7.72
N PRO A 107 -4.33 -17.30 -7.24
CA PRO A 107 -5.00 -18.57 -7.49
C PRO A 107 -6.23 -18.74 -6.58
N GLU A 108 -6.93 -19.87 -6.71
CA GLU A 108 -8.07 -20.24 -5.85
C GLU A 108 -7.61 -20.69 -4.45
N VAL A 109 -6.84 -19.84 -3.76
CA VAL A 109 -6.35 -20.05 -2.40
C VAL A 109 -6.93 -18.98 -1.48
N VAL A 110 -7.56 -19.42 -0.39
CA VAL A 110 -8.16 -18.53 0.60
C VAL A 110 -7.17 -18.26 1.71
N LEU A 111 -6.92 -16.98 2.00
CA LEU A 111 -6.21 -16.53 3.19
C LEU A 111 -7.25 -15.95 4.19
N PRO A 112 -7.77 -16.78 5.11
CA PRO A 112 -8.98 -16.46 5.86
C PRO A 112 -8.80 -15.32 6.86
N ARG A 113 -7.56 -14.98 7.22
CA ARG A 113 -7.22 -13.92 8.19
C ARG A 113 -6.59 -12.68 7.56
N LEU A 114 -6.37 -12.67 6.24
CA LEU A 114 -5.68 -11.56 5.60
C LEU A 114 -6.53 -10.28 5.70
N THR A 115 -5.99 -9.28 6.38
CA THR A 115 -6.60 -7.95 6.56
C THR A 115 -5.92 -6.88 5.74
N THR A 116 -4.63 -7.06 5.42
CA THR A 116 -3.81 -6.07 4.71
C THR A 116 -3.13 -6.69 3.51
N LEU A 117 -3.33 -6.08 2.35
CA LEU A 117 -2.71 -6.49 1.09
C LEU A 117 -2.00 -5.30 0.44
N PHE A 118 -0.75 -5.49 0.04
CA PHE A 118 -0.02 -4.54 -0.79
C PHE A 118 0.54 -5.26 -2.01
N VAL A 119 0.28 -4.73 -3.21
CA VAL A 119 0.86 -5.27 -4.45
C VAL A 119 1.32 -4.14 -5.35
N SER A 120 2.61 -4.12 -5.71
CA SER A 120 3.18 -3.08 -6.59
C SER A 120 2.70 -3.19 -8.04
N ASP A 121 2.54 -4.42 -8.53
CA ASP A 121 2.09 -4.71 -9.89
C ASP A 121 0.56 -4.78 -10.02
N VAL A 122 0.07 -4.89 -11.26
CA VAL A 122 -1.36 -5.10 -11.49
C VAL A 122 -1.73 -6.47 -10.93
N PHE A 123 -2.69 -6.48 -10.02
CA PHE A 123 -3.10 -7.69 -9.30
C PHE A 123 -4.55 -8.05 -9.59
N ARG A 124 -4.78 -9.29 -10.01
CA ARG A 124 -6.11 -9.88 -10.23
C ARG A 124 -6.36 -10.94 -9.18
N PHE A 125 -7.54 -10.90 -8.58
CA PHE A 125 -7.97 -11.85 -7.55
C PHE A 125 -9.49 -11.88 -7.53
N ASP A 126 -10.04 -12.91 -6.91
CA ASP A 126 -11.45 -12.99 -6.51
C ASP A 126 -11.57 -12.57 -5.04
N GLY A 127 -12.55 -11.74 -4.68
CA GLY A 127 -12.71 -11.25 -3.32
C GLY A 127 -12.87 -12.35 -2.27
N SER A 128 -13.37 -13.53 -2.64
CA SER A 128 -13.49 -14.69 -1.74
C SER A 128 -12.15 -15.23 -1.25
N ALA A 129 -11.04 -14.92 -1.94
CA ALA A 129 -9.70 -15.27 -1.48
C ALA A 129 -9.30 -14.52 -0.20
N PHE A 130 -9.84 -13.32 0.04
CA PHE A 130 -9.48 -12.45 1.17
C PHE A 130 -10.72 -11.91 1.89
N PRO A 131 -11.52 -12.79 2.54
CA PRO A 131 -12.84 -12.43 3.06
C PRO A 131 -12.81 -11.41 4.20
N ARG A 132 -11.64 -11.16 4.80
CA ARG A 132 -11.44 -10.20 5.91
C ARG A 132 -10.62 -8.98 5.52
N LEU A 133 -10.37 -8.76 4.23
CA LEU A 133 -9.53 -7.66 3.77
C LEU A 133 -10.15 -6.30 4.16
N ARG A 134 -9.35 -5.46 4.82
CA ARG A 134 -9.73 -4.11 5.28
C ARG A 134 -8.85 -3.00 4.70
N SER A 135 -7.61 -3.32 4.36
CA SER A 135 -6.67 -2.38 3.75
C SER A 135 -6.05 -3.00 2.51
N ALA A 136 -6.10 -2.26 1.40
CA ALA A 136 -5.54 -2.70 0.12
C ALA A 136 -4.70 -1.59 -0.51
N SER A 137 -3.54 -1.94 -1.04
CA SER A 137 -2.73 -1.07 -1.89
C SER A 137 -2.56 -1.72 -3.25
N LEU A 138 -3.18 -1.14 -4.28
CA LEU A 138 -3.33 -1.77 -5.60
C LEU A 138 -3.05 -0.79 -6.73
N LYS A 139 -2.37 -1.28 -7.76
CA LYS A 139 -2.27 -0.61 -9.06
C LYS A 139 -3.51 -0.95 -9.91
N PRO A 140 -4.29 0.03 -10.39
CA PRO A 140 -5.46 -0.23 -11.23
C PRO A 140 -5.06 -0.94 -12.53
N ASP A 141 -5.84 -1.95 -12.92
CA ASP A 141 -5.78 -2.45 -14.30
C ASP A 141 -6.51 -1.48 -15.27
N ARG A 142 -6.36 -1.73 -16.58
CA ARG A 142 -6.92 -0.84 -17.62
C ARG A 142 -8.44 -0.71 -17.53
N THR A 143 -9.13 -1.73 -17.05
CA THR A 143 -10.60 -1.80 -16.94
C THR A 143 -11.11 -1.44 -15.54
N GLN A 144 -10.21 -1.15 -14.60
CA GLN A 144 -10.45 -0.98 -13.16
C GLN A 144 -11.17 -2.16 -12.51
N THR A 145 -11.08 -3.35 -13.08
CA THR A 145 -11.77 -4.56 -12.59
C THR A 145 -11.25 -4.93 -11.20
N ASN A 146 -9.94 -4.85 -10.99
CA ASN A 146 -9.35 -5.19 -9.70
C ASN A 146 -9.70 -4.21 -8.58
N LEU A 147 -9.84 -2.91 -8.87
CA LEU A 147 -10.34 -1.95 -7.89
C LEU A 147 -11.81 -2.23 -7.54
N ARG A 148 -12.66 -2.48 -8.54
CA ARG A 148 -14.08 -2.79 -8.32
C ARG A 148 -14.26 -4.06 -7.51
N GLU A 149 -13.43 -5.07 -7.77
CA GLU A 149 -13.42 -6.30 -6.99
C GLU A 149 -12.99 -6.05 -5.54
N ALA A 150 -11.92 -5.28 -5.32
CA ALA A 150 -11.48 -4.90 -3.97
C ALA A 150 -12.57 -4.14 -3.21
N LEU A 151 -13.32 -3.25 -3.88
CA LEU A 151 -14.36 -2.43 -3.27
C LEU A 151 -15.65 -3.21 -2.91
N ARG A 152 -15.78 -4.47 -3.34
CA ARG A 152 -16.82 -5.38 -2.85
C ARG A 152 -16.54 -5.89 -1.44
N LEU A 153 -15.28 -5.82 -1.00
CA LEU A 153 -14.84 -6.23 0.33
C LEU A 153 -15.06 -5.11 1.36
N PRO A 154 -15.05 -5.42 2.67
CA PRO A 154 -15.27 -4.44 3.71
C PRO A 154 -14.06 -3.54 3.97
N LEU A 155 -13.50 -2.95 2.91
CA LEU A 155 -12.36 -2.05 2.99
C LEU A 155 -12.69 -0.79 3.80
N GLU A 156 -11.74 -0.42 4.65
CA GLU A 156 -11.66 0.84 5.39
C GLU A 156 -10.58 1.75 4.80
N GLU A 157 -9.52 1.16 4.24
CA GLU A 157 -8.40 1.84 3.59
C GLU A 157 -8.18 1.32 2.17
N LEU A 158 -8.00 2.24 1.23
CA LEU A 158 -7.55 1.93 -0.12
C LEU A 158 -6.43 2.88 -0.54
N ASN A 159 -5.28 2.34 -0.92
CA ASN A 159 -4.22 3.08 -1.59
C ASN A 159 -4.19 2.69 -3.07
N VAL A 160 -4.48 3.64 -3.95
CA VAL A 160 -4.40 3.47 -5.39
C VAL A 160 -3.01 3.88 -5.86
N LEU A 161 -2.25 2.90 -6.35
CA LEU A 161 -0.89 3.09 -6.84
C LEU A 161 -0.91 3.40 -8.33
N ASN A 162 0.02 4.24 -8.79
CA ASN A 162 0.16 4.60 -10.19
C ASN A 162 -1.17 5.04 -10.82
N VAL A 163 -1.83 6.02 -10.20
CA VAL A 163 -3.17 6.50 -10.60
C VAL A 163 -3.14 6.97 -12.06
N SER A 164 -3.69 6.13 -12.95
CA SER A 164 -3.76 6.39 -14.40
C SER A 164 -5.09 7.03 -14.83
N LEU A 165 -5.95 7.31 -13.86
CA LEU A 165 -7.28 7.89 -13.97
C LEU A 165 -7.23 9.40 -13.72
N ASP A 166 -8.19 10.08 -14.32
CA ASP A 166 -8.59 11.44 -14.01
C ASP A 166 -9.54 11.42 -12.80
N GLU A 167 -10.37 12.44 -12.64
CA GLU A 167 -11.33 12.61 -11.54
C GLU A 167 -12.37 11.47 -11.47
N ARG A 168 -12.55 10.67 -12.54
CA ARG A 168 -13.41 9.47 -12.52
C ARG A 168 -12.97 8.42 -11.50
N ILE A 169 -11.76 8.51 -10.94
CA ILE A 169 -11.35 7.67 -9.82
C ILE A 169 -12.36 7.75 -8.66
N PHE A 170 -12.94 8.92 -8.40
CA PHE A 170 -13.89 9.12 -7.30
C PHE A 170 -15.23 8.43 -7.52
N GLU A 171 -15.69 8.30 -8.78
CA GLU A 171 -16.86 7.47 -9.13
C GLU A 171 -16.62 5.99 -8.79
N ILE A 172 -15.38 5.52 -8.90
CA ILE A 172 -15.02 4.13 -8.60
C ILE A 172 -14.95 3.93 -7.09
N VAL A 173 -14.15 4.74 -6.40
CA VAL A 173 -13.89 4.51 -4.97
C VAL A 173 -15.08 4.85 -4.07
N SER A 174 -16.04 5.67 -4.53
CA SER A 174 -17.29 5.95 -3.81
C SER A 174 -18.24 4.76 -3.70
N ALA A 175 -17.95 3.64 -4.37
CA ALA A 175 -18.67 2.38 -4.17
C ALA A 175 -18.54 1.84 -2.72
N ARG A 176 -17.61 2.37 -1.92
CA ARG A 176 -17.39 1.98 -0.52
C ARG A 176 -17.20 3.24 0.35
N PRO A 177 -17.77 3.30 1.58
CA PRO A 177 -17.50 4.38 2.51
C PRO A 177 -16.12 4.21 3.16
N LEU A 178 -15.06 4.51 2.39
CA LEU A 178 -13.68 4.44 2.86
C LEU A 178 -13.42 5.50 3.94
N ARG A 179 -12.65 5.12 4.96
CA ARG A 179 -12.14 6.06 5.99
C ARG A 179 -10.77 6.61 5.60
N GLN A 180 -10.00 5.86 4.81
CA GLN A 180 -8.66 6.24 4.39
C GLN A 180 -8.48 6.01 2.89
N LEU A 181 -7.97 7.04 2.20
CA LEU A 181 -7.69 6.99 0.77
C LEU A 181 -6.29 7.50 0.50
N GLY A 182 -5.52 6.72 -0.25
CA GLY A 182 -4.25 7.14 -0.83
C GLY A 182 -4.35 7.19 -2.35
N LEU A 183 -3.95 8.30 -2.96
CA LEU A 183 -3.76 8.42 -4.41
C LEU A 183 -2.29 8.71 -4.69
N LEU A 184 -1.59 7.75 -5.30
CA LEU A 184 -0.13 7.76 -5.45
C LEU A 184 0.30 7.70 -6.92
N SER A 185 1.34 8.46 -7.26
CA SER A 185 2.05 8.42 -8.54
C SER A 185 1.13 8.55 -9.76
N GLY A 186 0.36 9.64 -9.82
CA GLY A 186 -0.59 9.91 -10.90
C GLY A 186 -0.12 10.98 -11.87
N THR A 187 -0.57 10.90 -13.11
CA THR A 187 -0.22 11.88 -14.17
C THR A 187 -1.41 12.60 -14.79
N LYS A 188 -2.65 12.18 -14.49
CA LYS A 188 -3.86 12.74 -15.12
C LYS A 188 -4.78 13.49 -14.16
N LEU A 189 -4.88 13.04 -12.91
CA LEU A 189 -5.71 13.68 -11.89
C LEU A 189 -5.26 15.13 -11.67
N ALA A 190 -6.10 16.08 -12.07
CA ALA A 190 -5.80 17.51 -12.09
C ALA A 190 -6.55 18.27 -10.99
N SER A 191 -7.72 17.79 -10.59
CA SER A 191 -8.46 18.26 -9.43
C SER A 191 -8.86 17.11 -8.49
N LEU A 192 -9.50 17.45 -7.37
CA LEU A 192 -10.15 16.48 -6.48
C LEU A 192 -11.68 16.47 -6.66
N ASP A 193 -12.18 16.98 -7.78
CA ASP A 193 -13.63 17.03 -8.01
C ASP A 193 -14.23 15.62 -8.01
N GLY A 194 -15.29 15.43 -7.23
CA GLY A 194 -15.91 14.13 -6.99
C GLY A 194 -15.52 13.51 -5.66
N ILE A 195 -14.48 14.00 -4.98
CA ILE A 195 -14.07 13.48 -3.66
C ILE A 195 -15.16 13.63 -2.59
N GLN A 196 -16.08 14.59 -2.74
CA GLN A 196 -17.25 14.78 -1.88
C GLN A 196 -18.19 13.56 -1.82
N ALA A 197 -18.05 12.61 -2.76
CA ALA A 197 -18.72 11.32 -2.73
C ALA A 197 -18.17 10.37 -1.64
N LEU A 198 -17.15 10.80 -0.87
CA LEU A 198 -16.54 10.06 0.23
C LEU A 198 -16.72 10.80 1.58
N PRO A 199 -17.96 10.97 2.07
CA PRO A 199 -18.22 11.83 3.23
C PRO A 199 -17.63 11.31 4.56
N ALA A 200 -17.28 10.01 4.62
CA ALA A 200 -16.69 9.37 5.79
C ALA A 200 -15.15 9.38 5.80
N LEU A 201 -14.52 10.10 4.86
CA LEU A 201 -13.07 10.08 4.70
C LEU A 201 -12.38 10.88 5.82
N GLU A 202 -11.58 10.19 6.62
CA GLU A 202 -10.86 10.77 7.76
C GLU A 202 -9.39 11.05 7.46
N SER A 203 -8.81 10.32 6.51
CA SER A 203 -7.41 10.44 6.13
C SER A 203 -7.24 10.39 4.62
N LEU A 204 -6.61 11.42 4.06
CA LEU A 204 -6.30 11.52 2.64
C LEU A 204 -4.79 11.68 2.44
N ARG A 205 -4.21 10.78 1.63
CA ARG A 205 -2.81 10.83 1.20
C ARG A 205 -2.74 11.06 -0.32
N LEU A 206 -2.08 12.13 -0.72
CA LEU A 206 -1.85 12.53 -2.11
C LEU A 206 -0.35 12.58 -2.36
N LYS A 207 0.21 11.68 -3.17
CA LYS A 207 1.66 11.60 -3.36
C LYS A 207 2.04 11.55 -4.83
N ASN A 208 2.96 12.42 -5.26
CA ASN A 208 3.53 12.42 -6.61
C ASN A 208 2.43 12.49 -7.69
N LEU A 209 1.41 13.33 -7.48
CA LEU A 209 0.36 13.61 -8.46
C LEU A 209 0.82 14.78 -9.32
N ARG A 210 1.33 14.47 -10.52
CA ARG A 210 2.04 15.45 -11.36
C ARG A 210 1.14 16.49 -12.02
N ALA A 211 -0.15 16.19 -12.15
CA ALA A 211 -1.14 17.09 -12.75
C ALA A 211 -1.98 17.84 -11.71
N LEU A 212 -2.00 17.39 -10.45
CA LEU A 212 -2.89 17.91 -9.42
C LEU A 212 -2.58 19.39 -9.14
N ALA A 213 -3.57 20.23 -9.40
CA ALA A 213 -3.50 21.68 -9.26
C ALA A 213 -4.61 22.24 -8.37
N ASP A 214 -5.81 21.66 -8.43
CA ASP A 214 -6.96 22.10 -7.65
C ASP A 214 -7.33 21.10 -6.54
N ILE A 215 -7.32 21.58 -5.31
CA ILE A 215 -7.68 20.82 -4.11
C ILE A 215 -8.86 21.46 -3.37
N SER A 216 -9.56 22.41 -3.99
CA SER A 216 -10.66 23.16 -3.36
C SER A 216 -11.83 22.26 -2.94
N ALA A 217 -12.01 21.09 -3.57
CA ALA A 217 -13.04 20.12 -3.20
C ALA A 217 -12.82 19.50 -1.80
N LEU A 218 -11.66 19.68 -1.17
CA LEU A 218 -11.43 19.19 0.21
C LEU A 218 -12.38 19.81 1.24
N ARG A 219 -12.92 21.02 1.00
CA ARG A 219 -13.90 21.67 1.89
C ARG A 219 -15.17 20.84 2.11
N GLU A 220 -15.46 19.91 1.19
CA GLU A 220 -16.63 19.04 1.24
C GLU A 220 -16.41 17.77 2.08
N LEU A 221 -15.28 17.64 2.79
CA LEU A 221 -14.93 16.48 3.61
C LEU A 221 -15.00 16.82 5.11
N PRO A 222 -16.18 16.68 5.76
CA PRO A 222 -16.39 17.15 7.13
C PRO A 222 -15.58 16.36 8.18
N GLU A 223 -15.28 15.09 7.90
CA GLU A 223 -14.59 14.18 8.81
C GLU A 223 -13.06 14.15 8.61
N LEU A 224 -12.52 14.97 7.69
CA LEU A 224 -11.10 14.91 7.34
C LEU A 224 -10.21 15.43 8.49
N THR A 225 -9.53 14.51 9.17
CA THR A 225 -8.64 14.81 10.30
C THR A 225 -7.16 14.71 9.94
N ARG A 226 -6.82 14.06 8.82
CA ARG A 226 -5.43 13.89 8.36
C ARG A 226 -5.32 14.16 6.86
N LEU A 227 -4.46 15.11 6.50
CA LEU A 227 -4.14 15.44 5.13
C LEU A 227 -2.62 15.34 4.91
N ASP A 228 -2.21 14.49 3.97
CA ASP A 228 -0.82 14.28 3.61
C ASP A 228 -0.63 14.51 2.10
N ILE A 229 -0.05 15.65 1.73
CA ILE A 229 0.25 16.00 0.34
C ILE A 229 1.76 16.06 0.16
N GLN A 230 2.27 15.21 -0.73
CA GLN A 230 3.71 15.14 -1.01
C GLN A 230 3.99 15.15 -2.51
N TYR A 231 5.00 15.91 -2.92
CA TYR A 231 5.52 15.97 -4.28
C TYR A 231 4.45 16.30 -5.34
N CYS A 232 3.42 17.08 -4.96
CA CYS A 232 2.37 17.58 -5.85
C CYS A 232 2.66 19.05 -6.18
N ARG A 233 3.53 19.28 -7.17
CA ARG A 233 4.16 20.59 -7.42
C ARG A 233 3.32 21.60 -8.21
N ARG A 234 2.16 21.19 -8.72
CA ARG A 234 1.27 22.05 -9.53
C ARG A 234 0.14 22.67 -8.72
N ILE A 235 0.08 22.39 -7.42
CA ILE A 235 -0.89 23.00 -6.51
C ILE A 235 -0.51 24.47 -6.38
N HIS A 236 -1.41 25.35 -6.81
CA HIS A 236 -1.26 26.81 -6.76
C HIS A 236 -2.50 27.38 -6.06
N GLY A 237 -2.51 27.31 -4.73
CA GLY A 237 -3.68 27.67 -3.92
C GLY A 237 -3.93 26.62 -2.84
N ILE A 238 -3.79 27.04 -1.59
CA ILE A 238 -3.93 26.18 -0.40
C ILE A 238 -4.95 26.76 0.60
N ASP A 239 -5.66 27.82 0.20
CA ASP A 239 -6.62 28.56 1.03
C ASP A 239 -7.74 27.68 1.59
N VAL A 240 -8.06 26.57 0.89
CA VAL A 240 -9.02 25.56 1.35
C VAL A 240 -8.69 25.01 2.74
N LEU A 241 -7.42 25.03 3.17
CA LEU A 241 -7.05 24.62 4.54
C LEU A 241 -7.79 25.42 5.62
N ALA A 242 -8.16 26.68 5.34
CA ALA A 242 -8.92 27.51 6.27
C ALA A 242 -10.33 26.97 6.53
N GLU A 243 -10.87 26.15 5.61
CA GLU A 243 -12.20 25.54 5.69
C GLU A 243 -12.16 24.15 6.35
N LEU A 244 -10.98 23.52 6.49
CA LEU A 244 -10.80 22.18 7.08
C LEU A 244 -10.75 22.22 8.61
N THR A 245 -11.88 22.55 9.23
CA THR A 245 -11.98 22.80 10.68
C THR A 245 -11.68 21.59 11.58
N SER A 246 -11.84 20.36 11.05
CA SER A 246 -11.55 19.10 11.78
C SER A 246 -10.08 18.64 11.66
N LEU A 247 -9.23 19.37 10.93
CA LEU A 247 -7.90 18.90 10.56
C LEU A 247 -6.94 18.88 11.77
N GLU A 248 -6.46 17.69 12.13
CA GLU A 248 -5.52 17.49 13.24
C GLU A 248 -4.07 17.34 12.80
N ARG A 249 -3.86 16.79 11.58
CA ARG A 249 -2.54 16.47 11.05
C ARG A 249 -2.42 16.93 9.60
N LEU A 250 -1.37 17.69 9.32
CA LEU A 250 -1.05 18.18 7.99
C LEU A 250 0.41 17.85 7.66
N THR A 251 0.62 17.20 6.52
CA THR A 251 1.93 17.04 5.90
C THR A 251 1.92 17.70 4.53
N LEU A 252 2.86 18.63 4.29
CA LEU A 252 3.09 19.29 3.00
C LEU A 252 4.58 19.19 2.66
N VAL A 253 4.95 18.25 1.78
CA VAL A 253 6.36 18.00 1.45
C VAL A 253 6.61 18.08 -0.04
N GLY A 254 7.50 18.94 -0.50
CA GLY A 254 7.88 19.01 -1.91
C GLY A 254 6.78 19.54 -2.82
N CYS A 255 5.89 20.41 -2.32
CA CYS A 255 4.72 20.91 -3.05
C CYS A 255 4.98 22.15 -3.92
N GLY A 256 6.23 22.65 -4.00
CA GLY A 256 6.53 23.89 -4.74
C GLY A 256 6.11 25.11 -3.93
N ASP A 257 5.47 26.08 -4.57
CA ASP A 257 4.87 27.27 -3.93
C ASP A 257 3.34 27.19 -4.01
N PRO A 258 2.68 26.56 -3.03
CA PRO A 258 1.22 26.47 -2.99
C PRO A 258 0.58 27.72 -2.37
N GLY A 259 1.36 28.75 -1.99
CA GLY A 259 0.85 29.96 -1.33
C GLY A 259 0.76 29.86 0.20
N LEU A 260 1.73 29.20 0.86
CA LEU A 260 1.70 28.99 2.32
C LEU A 260 1.61 30.29 3.14
N ALA A 261 2.12 31.40 2.61
CA ALA A 261 2.10 32.70 3.28
C ALA A 261 0.66 33.17 3.60
N GLY A 262 -0.32 32.86 2.74
CA GLY A 262 -1.72 33.26 2.92
C GLY A 262 -2.45 32.51 4.02
N VAL A 263 -1.97 31.33 4.40
CA VAL A 263 -2.63 30.41 5.36
C VAL A 263 -1.81 30.13 6.60
N ARG A 264 -0.76 30.91 6.87
CA ARG A 264 0.17 30.65 7.97
C ARG A 264 -0.53 30.53 9.33
N GLU A 265 -1.46 31.44 9.62
CA GLU A 265 -2.24 31.38 10.86
C GLU A 265 -3.12 30.13 10.97
N VAL A 266 -3.59 29.59 9.84
CA VAL A 266 -4.33 28.33 9.79
C VAL A 266 -3.41 27.18 10.15
N ILE A 267 -2.22 27.12 9.52
CA ILE A 267 -1.22 26.08 9.74
C ILE A 267 -0.78 26.04 11.21
N ASP A 268 -0.53 27.20 11.82
CA ASP A 268 -0.08 27.31 13.21
C ASP A 268 -1.12 26.80 14.22
N ARG A 269 -2.41 26.73 13.83
CA ARG A 269 -3.48 26.15 14.66
C ARG A 269 -3.62 24.63 14.52
N ILE A 270 -3.04 24.02 13.49
CA ILE A 270 -3.13 22.57 13.26
C ILE A 270 -2.18 21.85 14.24
N PRO A 271 -2.67 20.91 15.07
CA PRO A 271 -1.88 20.30 16.15
C PRO A 271 -0.57 19.62 15.72
N ARG A 272 -0.54 18.99 14.54
CA ARG A 272 0.65 18.31 14.03
C ARG A 272 0.89 18.67 12.58
N THR A 273 1.93 19.47 12.35
CA THR A 273 2.31 19.92 11.02
C THR A 273 3.70 19.42 10.65
N THR A 274 3.88 19.03 9.39
CA THR A 274 5.19 18.72 8.81
C THR A 274 5.27 19.40 7.46
N ILE A 275 6.07 20.45 7.36
CA ILE A 275 6.29 21.20 6.13
C ILE A 275 7.76 21.06 5.75
N GLY A 276 8.03 20.62 4.53
CA GLY A 276 9.40 20.44 4.04
C GLY A 276 9.51 20.65 2.55
N ALA A 277 10.60 21.26 2.08
CA ALA A 277 10.86 21.50 0.65
C ALA A 277 9.65 22.12 -0.10
N THR A 278 8.91 22.99 0.58
CA THR A 278 7.72 23.70 0.09
C THR A 278 7.94 25.17 0.47
N SER A 279 7.90 26.06 -0.52
CA SER A 279 8.18 27.50 -0.40
C SER A 279 6.93 28.31 -0.14
#